data_AF-A0A7V9ZR22-F1
#
_entry.id   AF-A0A7V9ZR22-F1
#
_cell.length_a   1.000
_cell.length_b   1.000
_cell.length_c   1.000
_cell.angle_alpha   90.00
_cell.angle_beta   90.00
_cell.angle_gamma   90.00
#
_symmetry.space_group_name_H-M   'P 1'
#
loop_
_entity.id
_entity.type
_entity.pdbx_description
1 polymer ?
#
loop_
_entity_poly.entity_id
_entity_poly.type
_entity_poly.pdbx_seq_one_letter_code
_entity_poly.pdbx_strand_id
1 'polypeptide(L)'
;MFKRIAFSIALLLPALGLTGLDNTVRAQQSQDRSAWTWNRSDDGMRMEVKVEGKVEFMDDYSDVQQIPDDGALRVQEERTAVAKRYVVTRGADGQLRRSFTVNGEARALDTEAREWLRGVLLVAARQGGLDARTRVRRILHRSGTQGLIEEISHIKGDYPRRIYFEELLKVEGLEAAALTTAMRGASRQISSDYERAQLLLHVADIYLKRSELLPIYFEAADRINSDYEHRRVLSAALRKNKLGQEALLKMLKSSSVIKSDYEKATFLIEAAQLFAGETRLRPAFLEVVETINSDHERGRVLSNLAKKNILN
;
A
#
# COMPACT_ATOMS: atom_id res chain seq x y z
N MET A 1 13.31 17.61 -22.32
CA MET A 1 11.86 17.59 -22.58
C MET A 1 11.28 16.36 -21.88
N PHE A 2 11.02 16.46 -20.58
CA PHE A 2 10.55 15.31 -19.79
C PHE A 2 9.06 15.08 -20.05
N LYS A 3 8.71 13.91 -20.59
CA LYS A 3 7.32 13.45 -20.71
C LYS A 3 6.70 13.39 -19.30
N ARG A 4 5.66 14.18 -19.08
CA ARG A 4 4.91 14.31 -17.83
C ARG A 4 3.79 13.27 -17.82
N ILE A 5 3.77 12.39 -16.82
CA ILE A 5 2.79 11.29 -16.72
C ILE A 5 1.75 11.68 -15.65
N ALA A 6 0.49 11.83 -16.03
CA ALA A 6 -0.63 11.87 -15.10
C ALA A 6 -0.96 10.43 -14.69
N PHE A 7 -0.97 10.13 -13.39
CA PHE A 7 -1.45 8.85 -12.88
C PHE A 7 -2.80 9.07 -12.19
N SER A 8 -3.84 8.41 -12.72
CA SER A 8 -5.10 8.20 -11.99
C SER A 8 -5.03 6.81 -11.38
N ILE A 9 -4.99 6.71 -10.05
CA ILE A 9 -5.12 5.44 -9.36
C ILE A 9 -6.58 5.34 -8.90
N ALA A 10 -7.38 4.64 -9.70
CA ALA A 10 -8.69 4.17 -9.28
C ALA A 10 -8.52 2.78 -8.67
N LEU A 11 -8.49 2.70 -7.34
CA LEU A 11 -8.57 1.42 -6.63
C LEU A 11 -10.05 1.11 -6.43
N LEU A 12 -10.61 0.28 -7.34
CA LEU A 12 -11.84 -0.45 -7.03
C LEU A 12 -11.46 -1.60 -6.08
N LEU A 13 -11.99 -1.57 -4.87
CA LEU A 13 -11.90 -2.67 -3.91
C LEU A 13 -13.27 -3.37 -3.89
N PRO A 14 -13.54 -4.37 -4.76
CA PRO A 14 -14.75 -5.16 -4.63
C PRO A 14 -14.62 -6.05 -3.40
N ALA A 15 -15.40 -5.78 -2.36
CA ALA A 15 -15.64 -6.76 -1.30
C ALA A 15 -16.74 -7.71 -1.79
N LEU A 16 -16.37 -8.83 -2.41
CA LEU A 16 -17.29 -9.93 -2.69
C LEU A 16 -17.67 -10.61 -1.36
N GLY A 17 -18.67 -10.07 -0.70
CA GLY A 17 -19.40 -10.68 0.42
C GLY A 17 -20.88 -10.43 0.20
N LEU A 18 -21.73 -11.35 0.65
CA LEU A 18 -23.20 -11.36 0.52
C LEU A 18 -23.92 -10.22 1.30
N THR A 19 -23.30 -9.05 1.42
CA THR A 19 -23.77 -7.84 2.10
C THR A 19 -23.40 -6.64 1.23
N GLY A 20 -24.33 -5.73 0.94
CA GLY A 20 -24.18 -4.60 0.00
C GLY A 20 -23.21 -3.48 0.40
N LEU A 21 -22.02 -3.82 0.92
CA LEU A 21 -20.96 -2.89 1.27
C LEU A 21 -20.06 -2.64 0.05
N ASP A 22 -20.13 -1.43 -0.49
CA ASP A 22 -19.19 -0.92 -1.49
C ASP A 22 -18.22 0.08 -0.85
N ASN A 23 -16.92 -0.06 -1.10
CA ASN A 23 -15.90 0.86 -0.59
C ASN A 23 -14.90 1.19 -1.70
N THR A 24 -14.81 2.45 -2.11
CA THR A 24 -13.95 2.86 -3.22
C THR A 24 -13.13 4.08 -2.86
N VAL A 25 -11.87 4.08 -3.29
CA VAL A 25 -10.94 5.20 -3.14
C VAL A 25 -10.47 5.60 -4.54
N ARG A 26 -10.58 6.90 -4.85
CA ARG A 26 -10.04 7.49 -6.07
C ARG A 26 -9.09 8.61 -5.69
N ALA A 27 -7.84 8.48 -6.11
CA ALA A 27 -6.84 9.54 -5.98
C ALA A 27 -6.47 10.03 -7.39
N GLN A 28 -6.57 11.33 -7.60
CA GLN A 28 -6.16 12.00 -8.82
C GLN A 28 -5.10 13.05 -8.46
N GLN A 29 -3.96 12.99 -9.13
CA GLN A 29 -2.89 13.95 -8.97
C GLN A 29 -2.57 14.56 -10.34
N SER A 30 -2.73 15.88 -10.47
CA SER A 30 -2.25 16.67 -11.59
C SER A 30 -1.06 17.52 -11.15
N GLN A 31 -0.48 18.25 -12.11
CA GLN A 31 0.71 19.07 -11.91
C GLN A 31 0.53 20.14 -10.81
N ASP A 32 -0.70 20.66 -10.66
CA ASP A 32 -1.01 21.76 -9.73
C ASP A 32 -2.04 21.38 -8.66
N ARG A 33 -2.68 20.20 -8.75
CA ARG A 33 -3.78 19.83 -7.85
C ARG A 33 -3.75 18.36 -7.45
N SER A 34 -3.87 18.10 -6.15
CA SER A 34 -4.20 16.80 -5.60
C SER A 34 -5.67 16.76 -5.21
N ALA A 35 -6.41 15.78 -5.72
CA ALA A 35 -7.77 15.47 -5.28
C ALA A 35 -7.83 14.03 -4.81
N TRP A 36 -8.42 13.82 -3.64
CA TRP A 36 -8.69 12.51 -3.09
C TRP A 36 -10.19 12.42 -2.80
N THR A 37 -10.83 11.36 -3.29
CA THR A 37 -12.23 11.07 -3.03
C THR A 37 -12.35 9.66 -2.50
N TRP A 38 -13.06 9.52 -1.40
CA TRP A 38 -13.47 8.24 -0.85
C TRP A 38 -14.98 8.16 -0.82
N ASN A 39 -15.50 7.03 -1.32
CA ASN A 39 -16.91 6.71 -1.30
C ASN A 39 -17.10 5.39 -0.59
N ARG A 40 -18.05 5.34 0.33
CA ARG A 40 -18.50 4.09 0.96
C ARG A 40 -20.01 4.02 0.93
N SER A 41 -20.55 2.90 0.50
CA SER A 41 -21.97 2.57 0.62
C SER A 41 -22.11 1.29 1.44
N ASP A 42 -23.09 1.25 2.34
CA ASP A 42 -23.34 0.12 3.24
C ASP A 42 -24.78 0.20 3.71
N ASP A 43 -25.61 -0.80 3.41
CA ASP A 43 -26.99 -0.94 3.92
C ASP A 43 -27.80 0.38 3.98
N GLY A 44 -28.02 1.00 2.82
CA GLY A 44 -28.80 2.24 2.69
C GLY A 44 -28.10 3.52 3.19
N MET A 45 -26.89 3.42 3.72
CA MET A 45 -26.00 4.55 4.00
C MET A 45 -25.01 4.75 2.86
N ARG A 46 -24.77 6.01 2.47
CA ARG A 46 -23.71 6.44 1.54
C ARG A 46 -22.88 7.53 2.20
N MET A 47 -21.57 7.42 2.13
CA MET A 47 -20.62 8.43 2.59
C MET A 47 -19.69 8.82 1.45
N GLU A 48 -19.48 10.12 1.26
CA GLU A 48 -18.44 10.68 0.40
C GLU A 48 -17.55 11.62 1.22
N VAL A 49 -16.24 11.45 1.11
CA VAL A 49 -15.26 12.44 1.58
C VAL A 49 -14.38 12.83 0.40
N LYS A 50 -14.40 14.12 0.05
CA LYS A 50 -13.56 14.70 -1.01
C LYS A 50 -12.63 15.75 -0.41
N VAL A 51 -11.35 15.59 -0.70
CA VAL A 51 -10.25 16.47 -0.27
C VAL A 51 -9.58 17.03 -1.51
N GLU A 52 -9.48 18.34 -1.60
CA GLU A 52 -8.78 19.08 -2.65
C GLU A 52 -7.65 19.89 -1.99
N GLY A 53 -6.42 19.72 -2.49
CA GLY A 53 -5.22 20.31 -1.89
C GLY A 53 -4.75 19.59 -0.62
N LYS A 54 -3.71 20.14 0.03
CA LYS A 54 -3.13 19.60 1.26
C LYS A 54 -3.91 20.10 2.49
N VAL A 55 -4.98 19.40 2.85
CA VAL A 55 -5.80 19.71 4.03
C VAL A 55 -5.18 19.12 5.30
N GLU A 56 -5.09 19.93 6.35
CA GLU A 56 -4.63 19.53 7.68
C GLU A 56 -5.81 19.53 8.66
N PHE A 57 -6.01 18.42 9.36
CA PHE A 57 -7.15 18.19 10.27
C PHE A 57 -6.70 18.34 11.72
N MET A 58 -7.62 18.79 12.59
CA MET A 58 -7.42 18.70 14.04
C MET A 58 -7.18 17.24 14.46
N ASP A 59 -6.46 17.04 15.56
CA ASP A 59 -6.01 15.70 16.02
C ASP A 59 -7.14 14.71 16.30
N ASP A 60 -8.31 15.22 16.67
CA ASP A 60 -9.51 14.45 16.96
C ASP A 60 -10.51 14.41 15.80
N TYR A 61 -10.14 14.93 14.62
CA TYR A 61 -11.00 15.10 13.44
C TYR A 61 -12.30 15.88 13.69
N SER A 62 -12.37 16.71 14.73
CA SER A 62 -13.58 17.51 15.00
C SER A 62 -13.74 18.71 14.05
N ASP A 63 -12.66 19.13 13.39
CA ASP A 63 -12.64 20.23 12.42
C ASP A 63 -11.37 20.17 11.55
N VAL A 64 -11.31 21.05 10.55
CA VAL A 64 -10.12 21.36 9.76
C VAL A 64 -9.26 22.39 10.48
N GLN A 65 -7.95 22.14 10.54
CA GLN A 65 -6.95 23.08 11.06
C GLN A 65 -6.48 24.04 9.96
N GLN A 66 -6.12 23.53 8.78
CA GLN A 66 -5.63 24.33 7.66
C GLN A 66 -6.06 23.76 6.29
N ILE A 67 -6.31 24.66 5.34
CA ILE A 67 -6.61 24.36 3.92
C ILE A 67 -5.82 25.35 3.05
N PRO A 68 -5.22 25.02 1.90
CA PRO A 68 -4.64 26.02 1.00
C PRO A 68 -5.70 26.88 0.31
N ASP A 69 -5.34 28.00 -0.30
CA ASP A 69 -6.30 28.93 -0.93
C ASP A 69 -7.20 28.26 -1.99
N ASP A 70 -6.67 27.29 -2.73
CA ASP A 70 -7.40 26.53 -3.75
C ASP A 70 -7.91 25.17 -3.23
N GLY A 71 -7.80 24.93 -1.92
CA GLY A 71 -8.19 23.68 -1.30
C GLY A 71 -9.63 23.67 -0.80
N ALA A 72 -10.15 22.45 -0.61
CA ALA A 72 -11.47 22.24 -0.05
C ALA A 72 -11.58 20.87 0.63
N LEU A 73 -12.42 20.82 1.65
CA LEU A 73 -12.95 19.56 2.19
C LEU A 73 -14.45 19.54 1.94
N ARG A 74 -14.97 18.41 1.45
CA ARG A 74 -16.39 18.11 1.39
C ARG A 74 -16.63 16.74 2.01
N VAL A 75 -17.55 16.69 2.96
CA VAL A 75 -17.99 15.47 3.64
C VAL A 75 -19.50 15.38 3.47
N GLN A 76 -19.99 14.23 3.02
CA GLN A 76 -21.41 13.97 2.82
C GLN A 76 -21.74 12.59 3.36
N GLU A 77 -22.82 12.49 4.13
CA GLU A 77 -23.45 11.23 4.53
C GLU A 77 -24.93 11.31 4.17
N GLU A 78 -25.40 10.29 3.46
CA GLU A 78 -26.80 10.11 3.10
C GLU A 78 -27.31 8.80 3.69
N ARG A 79 -28.44 8.87 4.37
CA ARG A 79 -29.25 7.74 4.84
C ARG A 79 -30.69 8.01 4.41
N THR A 80 -31.54 6.98 4.42
CA THR A 80 -32.94 7.07 3.97
C THR A 80 -33.71 8.28 4.51
N ALA A 81 -33.47 8.71 5.76
CA ALA A 81 -34.18 9.81 6.40
C ALA A 81 -33.35 11.10 6.60
N VAL A 82 -32.03 11.05 6.41
CA VAL A 82 -31.15 12.17 6.75
C VAL A 82 -29.97 12.27 5.80
N ALA A 83 -29.74 13.48 5.29
CA ALA A 83 -28.56 13.86 4.53
C ALA A 83 -27.80 14.94 5.28
N LYS A 84 -26.56 14.66 5.68
CA LYS A 84 -25.66 15.61 6.35
C LYS A 84 -24.53 15.97 5.38
N ARG A 85 -24.22 17.26 5.25
CA ARG A 85 -23.12 17.76 4.41
C ARG A 85 -22.32 18.82 5.14
N TYR A 86 -21.00 18.69 5.10
CA TYR A 86 -20.06 19.64 5.65
C TYR A 86 -19.03 20.03 4.59
N VAL A 87 -18.79 21.34 4.47
CA VAL A 87 -17.85 21.92 3.51
C VAL A 87 -16.94 22.91 4.20
N VAL A 88 -15.65 22.83 3.91
CA VAL A 88 -14.65 23.83 4.32
C VAL A 88 -13.87 24.31 3.12
N THR A 89 -13.73 25.62 3.01
CA THR A 89 -12.87 26.31 2.04
C THR A 89 -12.09 27.43 2.73
N ARG A 90 -11.08 28.00 2.06
CA ARG A 90 -10.45 29.24 2.50
C ARG A 90 -11.06 30.42 1.75
N GLY A 91 -11.49 31.45 2.49
CA GLY A 91 -11.99 32.70 1.93
C GLY A 91 -10.86 33.61 1.46
N ALA A 92 -11.20 34.62 0.66
CA ALA A 92 -10.23 35.60 0.15
C ALA A 92 -9.55 36.42 1.28
N ASP A 93 -10.17 36.49 2.45
CA ASP A 93 -9.61 37.10 3.67
C ASP A 93 -8.66 36.16 4.43
N GLY A 94 -8.32 35.01 3.84
CA GLY A 94 -7.46 33.99 4.43
C GLY A 94 -8.13 33.17 5.53
N GLN A 95 -9.38 33.47 5.92
CA GLN A 95 -10.10 32.74 6.96
C GLN A 95 -10.78 31.48 6.41
N LEU A 96 -10.87 30.44 7.25
CA LEU A 96 -11.60 29.23 6.90
C LEU A 96 -13.12 29.47 6.96
N ARG A 97 -13.83 29.14 5.89
CA ARG A 97 -15.29 29.20 5.79
C ARG A 97 -15.85 27.80 5.92
N ARG A 98 -16.79 27.61 6.85
CA ARG A 98 -17.43 26.33 7.16
C ARG A 98 -18.90 26.42 6.88
N SER A 99 -19.46 25.40 6.24
CA SER A 99 -20.89 25.24 6.05
C SER A 99 -21.28 23.84 6.47
N PHE A 100 -22.33 23.72 7.27
CA PHE A 100 -22.94 22.46 7.65
C PHE A 100 -24.43 22.52 7.34
N THR A 101 -24.94 21.49 6.65
CA THR A 101 -26.36 21.40 6.30
C THR A 101 -26.92 20.02 6.65
N VAL A 102 -28.16 20.01 7.12
CA VAL A 102 -28.97 18.79 7.34
C VAL A 102 -30.20 18.88 6.46
N ASN A 103 -30.40 17.91 5.57
CA ASN A 103 -31.45 17.89 4.56
C ASN A 103 -31.50 19.18 3.70
N GLY A 104 -30.34 19.76 3.43
CA GLY A 104 -30.18 21.01 2.67
C GLY A 104 -30.33 22.30 3.48
N GLU A 105 -30.80 22.24 4.73
CA GLU A 105 -30.93 23.41 5.60
C GLU A 105 -29.64 23.69 6.36
N ALA A 106 -29.21 24.95 6.38
CA ALA A 106 -28.04 25.37 7.15
C ALA A 106 -28.24 25.17 8.66
N ARG A 107 -27.25 24.58 9.33
CA ARG A 107 -27.23 24.35 10.77
C ARG A 107 -25.91 24.83 11.36
N ALA A 108 -25.90 25.13 12.66
CA ALA A 108 -24.68 25.49 13.37
C ALA A 108 -23.74 24.28 13.48
N LEU A 109 -22.43 24.53 13.47
CA LEU A 109 -21.42 23.51 13.77
C LEU A 109 -21.29 23.36 15.30
N ASP A 110 -22.32 22.81 15.92
CA ASP A 110 -22.39 22.54 17.36
C ASP A 110 -21.67 21.22 17.74
N THR A 111 -21.88 20.74 18.96
CA THR A 111 -21.24 19.51 19.44
C THR A 111 -21.68 18.29 18.64
N GLU A 112 -22.97 18.15 18.33
CA GLU A 112 -23.49 16.99 17.57
C GLU A 112 -22.91 16.97 16.15
N ALA A 113 -22.86 18.13 15.49
CA ALA A 113 -22.29 18.25 14.16
C ALA A 113 -20.80 17.89 14.13
N ARG A 114 -20.04 18.29 15.16
CA ARG A 114 -18.61 17.92 15.29
C ARG A 114 -18.41 16.44 15.60
N GLU A 115 -19.25 15.83 16.44
CA GLU A 115 -19.20 14.40 16.72
C GLU A 115 -19.50 13.56 15.46
N TRP A 116 -20.50 13.98 14.69
CA TRP A 116 -20.79 13.38 13.38
C TRP A 116 -19.59 13.49 12.43
N LEU A 117 -19.01 14.69 12.29
CA LEU A 117 -17.86 14.91 11.41
C LEU A 117 -16.66 14.04 11.80
N ARG A 118 -16.34 14.00 13.10
CA ARG A 118 -15.30 13.12 13.66
C ARG A 118 -15.56 11.66 13.27
N GLY A 119 -16.80 11.19 13.42
CA GLY A 119 -17.18 9.83 13.06
C GLY A 119 -16.89 9.52 11.59
N VAL A 120 -17.37 10.37 10.67
CA VAL A 120 -17.18 10.17 9.23
C VAL A 120 -15.70 10.22 8.84
N LEU A 121 -14.96 11.23 9.31
CA LEU A 121 -13.54 11.39 8.99
C LEU A 121 -12.68 10.27 9.57
N LEU A 122 -12.99 9.76 10.77
CA LEU A 122 -12.29 8.61 11.34
C LEU A 122 -12.52 7.34 10.53
N VAL A 123 -13.74 7.12 10.04
CA VAL A 123 -14.02 6.00 9.12
C VAL A 123 -13.27 6.20 7.80
N ALA A 124 -13.23 7.42 7.25
CA ALA A 124 -12.48 7.72 6.04
C ALA A 124 -10.96 7.50 6.22
N ALA A 125 -10.40 7.85 7.39
CA ALA A 125 -9.01 7.60 7.74
C ALA A 125 -8.69 6.10 7.82
N ARG A 126 -9.56 5.32 8.48
CA ARG A 126 -9.37 3.88 8.68
C ARG A 126 -9.69 3.04 7.44
N GLN A 127 -10.67 3.43 6.63
CA GLN A 127 -11.17 2.58 5.54
C GLN A 127 -10.84 3.11 4.15
N GLY A 128 -10.55 4.41 4.03
CA GLY A 128 -10.11 5.06 2.80
C GLY A 128 -8.64 5.48 2.79
N GLY A 129 -7.99 5.56 3.96
CA GLY A 129 -6.63 6.06 4.09
C GLY A 129 -6.52 7.59 4.03
N LEU A 130 -7.60 8.31 4.37
CA LEU A 130 -7.53 9.76 4.62
C LEU A 130 -6.36 10.04 5.57
N ASP A 131 -5.50 10.99 5.18
CA ASP A 131 -4.34 11.50 5.93
C ASP A 131 -3.48 10.44 6.65
N ALA A 132 -3.47 9.20 6.15
CA ALA A 132 -2.97 8.02 6.86
C ALA A 132 -1.56 8.21 7.42
N ARG A 133 -0.62 8.74 6.63
CA ARG A 133 0.77 8.97 7.10
C ARG A 133 0.84 9.98 8.25
N THR A 134 0.03 11.04 8.21
CA THR A 134 -0.04 12.03 9.29
C THR A 134 -0.64 11.42 10.54
N ARG A 135 -1.72 10.63 10.40
CA ARG A 135 -2.31 9.88 11.52
C ARG A 135 -1.32 8.91 12.16
N VAL A 136 -0.57 8.14 11.35
CA VAL A 136 0.47 7.22 11.86
C VAL A 136 1.51 7.97 12.69
N ARG A 137 2.06 9.09 12.18
CA ARG A 137 3.03 9.90 12.94
C ARG A 137 2.46 10.40 14.27
N ARG A 138 1.20 10.86 14.28
CA ARG A 138 0.50 11.30 15.50
C ARG A 138 0.36 10.17 16.52
N ILE A 139 -0.02 8.98 16.08
CA ILE A 139 -0.18 7.81 16.95
C ILE A 139 1.17 7.36 17.51
N LEU A 140 2.21 7.29 16.68
CA LEU A 140 3.56 6.95 17.13
C LEU A 140 4.07 7.94 18.18
N HIS A 141 3.85 9.24 17.97
CA HIS A 141 4.23 10.27 18.94
C HIS A 141 3.47 10.15 20.27
N ARG A 142 2.16 9.85 20.22
CA ARG A 142 1.30 9.83 21.42
C ARG A 142 1.36 8.52 22.21
N SER A 143 1.41 7.39 21.50
CA SER A 143 1.16 6.05 22.05
C SER A 143 2.18 5.00 21.58
N GLY A 144 3.22 5.41 20.85
CA GLY A 144 4.27 4.53 20.36
C GLY A 144 3.78 3.46 19.38
N THR A 145 4.61 2.44 19.17
CA THR A 145 4.34 1.33 18.25
C THR A 145 3.14 0.48 18.67
N GLN A 146 2.92 0.31 19.98
CA GLN A 146 1.78 -0.44 20.50
C GLN A 146 0.45 0.22 20.13
N GLY A 147 0.34 1.54 20.31
CA GLY A 147 -0.86 2.27 19.89
C GLY A 147 -1.09 2.22 18.38
N LEU A 148 -0.03 2.16 17.58
CA LEU A 148 -0.15 1.97 16.14
C LEU A 148 -0.65 0.58 15.76
N ILE A 149 -0.18 -0.46 16.44
CA ILE A 149 -0.67 -1.84 16.25
C ILE A 149 -2.15 -1.95 16.59
N GLU A 150 -2.58 -1.32 17.68
CA GLU A 150 -4.00 -1.26 18.07
C GLU A 150 -4.83 -0.54 17.00
N GLU A 151 -4.37 0.60 16.48
CA GLU A 151 -5.07 1.31 15.40
C GLU A 151 -5.21 0.44 14.14
N ILE A 152 -4.16 -0.30 13.76
CA ILE A 152 -4.19 -1.20 12.60
C ILE A 152 -5.30 -2.25 12.73
N SER A 153 -5.63 -2.70 13.95
CA SER A 153 -6.72 -3.66 14.18
C SER A 153 -8.11 -3.15 13.78
N HIS A 154 -8.31 -1.83 13.73
CA HIS A 154 -9.56 -1.20 13.32
C HIS A 154 -9.67 -0.93 11.81
N ILE A 155 -8.58 -1.07 11.07
CA ILE A 155 -8.51 -0.86 9.63
C ILE A 155 -8.92 -2.16 8.95
N LYS A 156 -9.86 -2.14 7.99
CA LYS A 156 -10.26 -3.36 7.26
C LYS A 156 -9.68 -3.42 5.84
N GLY A 157 -9.52 -2.26 5.19
CA GLY A 157 -9.00 -2.20 3.83
C GLY A 157 -7.51 -2.51 3.73
N ASP A 158 -7.11 -3.29 2.72
CA ASP A 158 -5.70 -3.64 2.49
C ASP A 158 -4.83 -2.43 2.15
N TYR A 159 -5.35 -1.49 1.34
CA TYR A 159 -4.65 -0.26 0.98
C TYR A 159 -4.25 0.60 2.20
N PRO A 160 -5.19 1.00 3.10
CA PRO A 160 -4.80 1.71 4.31
C PRO A 160 -3.95 0.84 5.24
N ARG A 161 -4.22 -0.48 5.38
CA ARG A 161 -3.36 -1.39 6.18
C ARG A 161 -1.92 -1.33 5.70
N ARG A 162 -1.68 -1.41 4.40
CA ARG A 162 -0.34 -1.30 3.81
C ARG A 162 0.35 -0.01 4.22
N ILE A 163 -0.32 1.14 4.13
CA ILE A 163 0.28 2.43 4.51
C ILE A 163 0.71 2.41 5.99
N TYR A 164 -0.15 1.91 6.88
CA TYR A 164 0.15 1.89 8.32
C TYR A 164 1.30 0.93 8.65
N PHE A 165 1.32 -0.27 8.05
CA PHE A 165 2.45 -1.19 8.21
C PHE A 165 3.73 -0.67 7.57
N GLU A 166 3.66 -0.01 6.42
CA GLU A 166 4.82 0.60 5.76
C GLU A 166 5.45 1.67 6.67
N GLU A 167 4.64 2.57 7.23
CA GLU A 167 5.12 3.61 8.15
C GLU A 167 5.67 3.00 9.45
N LEU A 168 5.01 1.99 10.02
CA LEU A 168 5.53 1.25 11.19
C LEU A 168 6.90 0.65 10.90
N LEU A 169 7.04 -0.04 9.77
CA LEU A 169 8.29 -0.71 9.38
C LEU A 169 9.43 0.26 9.08
N LYS A 170 9.11 1.52 8.74
CA LYS A 170 10.08 2.60 8.48
C LYS A 170 10.48 3.38 9.74
N VAL A 171 9.92 3.07 10.91
CA VAL A 171 10.38 3.67 12.17
C VAL A 171 11.85 3.30 12.40
N GLU A 172 12.70 4.32 12.54
CA GLU A 172 14.13 4.13 12.76
C GLU A 172 14.39 3.45 14.11
N GLY A 173 15.41 2.59 14.15
CA GLY A 173 15.83 1.90 15.38
C GLY A 173 14.95 0.72 15.79
N LEU A 174 14.00 0.26 14.96
CA LEU A 174 13.27 -0.97 15.28
C LEU A 174 14.18 -2.21 15.28
N GLU A 175 14.13 -2.93 16.41
CA GLU A 175 14.81 -4.20 16.61
C GLU A 175 14.31 -5.28 15.63
N ALA A 176 15.16 -6.28 15.36
CA ALA A 176 14.84 -7.38 14.44
C ALA A 176 13.53 -8.09 14.80
N ALA A 177 13.28 -8.29 16.10
CA ALA A 177 12.06 -8.93 16.61
C ALA A 177 10.80 -8.10 16.33
N ALA A 178 10.89 -6.77 16.45
CA ALA A 178 9.78 -5.86 16.18
C ALA A 178 9.44 -5.84 14.69
N LEU A 179 10.45 -5.73 13.82
CA LEU A 179 10.28 -5.82 12.36
C LEU A 179 9.69 -7.17 11.95
N THR A 180 10.17 -8.27 12.54
CA THR A 180 9.63 -9.61 12.31
C THR A 180 8.14 -9.69 12.64
N THR A 181 7.76 -9.16 13.79
CA THR A 181 6.37 -9.17 14.27
C THR A 181 5.48 -8.31 13.36
N ALA A 182 5.95 -7.11 13.00
CA ALA A 182 5.24 -6.20 12.12
C ALA A 182 5.06 -6.77 10.70
N MET A 183 6.10 -7.36 10.10
CA MET A 183 5.99 -7.99 8.77
C MET A 183 5.02 -9.18 8.79
N ARG A 184 5.11 -10.06 9.80
CA ARG A 184 4.15 -11.18 9.92
C ARG A 184 2.72 -10.70 10.13
N GLY A 185 2.53 -9.62 10.90
CA GLY A 185 1.26 -8.93 11.04
C GLY A 185 0.73 -8.47 9.68
N ALA A 186 1.57 -7.77 8.91
CA ALA A 186 1.23 -7.30 7.57
C ALA A 186 0.89 -8.45 6.61
N SER A 187 1.70 -9.51 6.57
CA SER A 187 1.50 -10.67 5.70
C SER A 187 0.24 -11.49 6.01
N ARG A 188 -0.27 -11.41 7.25
CA ARG A 188 -1.53 -12.04 7.66
C ARG A 188 -2.74 -11.15 7.43
N GLN A 189 -2.59 -9.85 7.60
CA GLN A 189 -3.69 -8.90 7.60
C GLN A 189 -3.92 -8.22 6.25
N ILE A 190 -2.92 -8.14 5.39
CA ILE A 190 -3.06 -7.65 4.01
C ILE A 190 -3.37 -8.85 3.13
N SER A 191 -4.55 -8.89 2.54
CA SER A 191 -5.01 -10.02 1.70
C SER A 191 -4.55 -9.86 0.25
N SER A 192 -4.64 -8.66 -0.29
CA SER A 192 -4.25 -8.29 -1.65
C SER A 192 -2.77 -8.55 -1.92
N ASP A 193 -2.50 -9.40 -2.91
CA ASP A 193 -1.15 -9.68 -3.43
C ASP A 193 -0.46 -8.41 -3.93
N TYR A 194 -1.22 -7.51 -4.57
CA TYR A 194 -0.71 -6.23 -5.02
C TYR A 194 -0.25 -5.36 -3.84
N GLU A 195 -1.08 -5.19 -2.80
CA GLU A 195 -0.72 -4.37 -1.64
C GLU A 195 0.43 -5.00 -0.84
N ARG A 196 0.49 -6.34 -0.76
CA ARG A 196 1.62 -7.06 -0.14
C ARG A 196 2.90 -6.85 -0.94
N ALA A 197 2.84 -6.92 -2.27
CA ALA A 197 3.98 -6.63 -3.13
C ALA A 197 4.44 -5.19 -2.99
N GLN A 198 3.53 -4.21 -2.98
CA GLN A 198 3.87 -2.80 -2.76
C GLN A 198 4.57 -2.58 -1.41
N LEU A 199 4.11 -3.25 -0.34
CA LEU A 199 4.78 -3.20 0.96
C LEU A 199 6.24 -3.67 0.84
N LEU A 200 6.45 -4.88 0.28
CA LEU A 200 7.78 -5.49 0.16
C LEU A 200 8.72 -4.64 -0.69
N LEU A 201 8.22 -4.06 -1.79
CA LEU A 201 9.00 -3.12 -2.62
C LEU A 201 9.49 -1.91 -1.82
N HIS A 202 8.66 -1.34 -0.95
CA HIS A 202 8.99 -0.15 -0.17
C HIS A 202 9.90 -0.40 1.04
N VAL A 203 9.90 -1.62 1.57
CA VAL A 203 10.69 -1.97 2.78
C VAL A 203 11.90 -2.87 2.48
N ALA A 204 12.11 -3.24 1.22
CA ALA A 204 13.20 -4.14 0.81
C ALA A 204 14.58 -3.76 1.39
N ASP A 205 14.94 -2.48 1.40
CA ASP A 205 16.26 -2.04 1.90
C ASP A 205 16.46 -2.26 3.41
N ILE A 206 15.37 -2.28 4.19
CA ILE A 206 15.41 -2.52 5.64
C ILE A 206 15.71 -3.99 5.91
N TYR A 207 15.12 -4.90 5.12
CA TYR A 207 15.20 -6.34 5.33
C TYR A 207 16.40 -6.97 4.63
N LEU A 208 16.64 -6.63 3.36
CA LEU A 208 17.63 -7.32 2.53
C LEU A 208 19.09 -7.04 2.93
N LYS A 209 19.34 -6.00 3.74
CA LYS A 209 20.67 -5.66 4.26
C LYS A 209 21.01 -6.37 5.58
N ARG A 210 20.06 -7.10 6.17
CA ARG A 210 20.17 -7.69 7.51
C ARG A 210 19.93 -9.19 7.41
N SER A 211 20.98 -9.98 7.59
CA SER A 211 20.93 -11.44 7.42
C SER A 211 19.81 -12.09 8.24
N GLU A 212 19.60 -11.63 9.47
CA GLU A 212 18.58 -12.13 10.38
C GLU A 212 17.14 -11.86 9.93
N LEU A 213 16.93 -10.90 9.01
CA LEU A 213 15.62 -10.54 8.47
C LEU A 213 15.35 -11.14 7.08
N LEU A 214 16.35 -11.71 6.42
CA LEU A 214 16.18 -12.35 5.11
C LEU A 214 15.08 -13.42 5.12
N PRO A 215 15.02 -14.37 6.09
CA PRO A 215 13.96 -15.37 6.12
C PRO A 215 12.56 -14.74 6.16
N ILE A 216 12.39 -13.65 6.91
CA ILE A 216 11.10 -12.97 7.08
C ILE A 216 10.65 -12.25 5.81
N TYR A 217 11.58 -11.62 5.08
CA TYR A 217 11.27 -10.99 3.81
C TYR A 217 10.77 -12.00 2.77
N PHE A 218 11.47 -13.12 2.62
CA PHE A 218 11.09 -14.16 1.68
C PHE A 218 9.85 -14.95 2.14
N GLU A 219 9.65 -15.19 3.45
CA GLU A 219 8.39 -15.72 4.00
C GLU A 219 7.19 -14.85 3.59
N ALA A 220 7.34 -13.53 3.63
CA ALA A 220 6.31 -12.60 3.20
C ALA A 220 6.11 -12.58 1.66
N ALA A 221 7.20 -12.70 0.88
CA ALA A 221 7.14 -12.78 -0.57
C ALA A 221 6.44 -14.07 -1.05
N ASP A 222 6.73 -15.20 -0.42
CA ASP A 222 6.15 -16.52 -0.75
C ASP A 222 4.64 -16.61 -0.48
N ARG A 223 4.07 -15.63 0.23
CA ARG A 223 2.61 -15.52 0.44
C ARG A 223 1.90 -14.80 -0.69
N ILE A 224 2.62 -14.25 -1.67
CA ILE A 224 2.04 -13.62 -2.86
C ILE A 224 1.61 -14.73 -3.84
N ASN A 225 0.32 -14.86 -4.10
CA ASN A 225 -0.20 -15.91 -4.98
C ASN A 225 -0.12 -15.54 -6.46
N SER A 226 -0.22 -14.25 -6.78
CA SER A 226 -0.01 -13.75 -8.14
C SER A 226 1.46 -13.89 -8.54
N ASP A 227 1.73 -14.82 -9.45
CA ASP A 227 3.06 -15.05 -10.03
C ASP A 227 3.71 -13.77 -10.58
N TYR A 228 2.92 -12.90 -11.19
CA TYR A 228 3.37 -11.60 -11.69
C TYR A 228 3.85 -10.68 -10.55
N GLU A 229 3.05 -10.54 -9.49
CA GLU A 229 3.38 -9.72 -8.33
C GLU A 229 4.59 -10.29 -7.58
N HIS A 230 4.66 -11.62 -7.45
CA HIS A 230 5.76 -12.33 -6.81
C HIS A 230 7.07 -12.10 -7.58
N ARG A 231 7.08 -12.33 -8.91
CA ARG A 231 8.22 -11.96 -9.75
C ARG A 231 8.59 -10.49 -9.58
N ARG A 232 7.61 -9.57 -9.59
CA ARG A 232 7.90 -8.13 -9.49
C ARG A 232 8.67 -7.80 -8.21
N VAL A 233 8.32 -8.42 -7.09
CA VAL A 233 9.05 -8.29 -5.82
C VAL A 233 10.47 -8.88 -5.93
N LEU A 234 10.64 -10.07 -6.51
CA LEU A 234 11.96 -10.70 -6.64
C LEU A 234 12.87 -9.92 -7.58
N SER A 235 12.39 -9.47 -8.74
CA SER A 235 13.13 -8.62 -9.68
C SER A 235 13.57 -7.30 -9.04
N ALA A 236 12.69 -6.67 -8.25
CA ALA A 236 13.05 -5.45 -7.53
C ALA A 236 14.09 -5.68 -6.43
N ALA A 237 13.98 -6.79 -5.69
CA ALA A 237 14.97 -7.20 -4.71
C ALA A 237 16.33 -7.48 -5.37
N LEU A 238 16.35 -8.17 -6.51
CA LEU A 238 17.55 -8.48 -7.29
C LEU A 238 18.33 -7.22 -7.72
N ARG A 239 17.61 -6.17 -8.10
CA ARG A 239 18.20 -4.87 -8.49
C ARG A 239 18.80 -4.11 -7.32
N LYS A 240 18.60 -4.55 -6.08
CA LYS A 240 19.32 -4.00 -4.93
C LYS A 240 20.76 -4.50 -4.97
N ASN A 241 21.67 -3.61 -5.37
CA ASN A 241 23.10 -3.90 -5.37
C ASN A 241 23.54 -4.41 -3.98
N LYS A 242 24.40 -5.45 -3.96
CA LYS A 242 25.02 -6.06 -2.77
C LYS A 242 24.22 -7.12 -2.01
N LEU A 243 23.33 -7.87 -2.66
CA LEU A 243 22.80 -9.09 -2.03
C LEU A 243 23.90 -10.12 -1.82
N GLY A 244 24.04 -10.60 -0.59
CA GLY A 244 24.95 -11.70 -0.25
C GLY A 244 24.43 -13.05 -0.77
N GLN A 245 25.32 -14.05 -0.80
CA GLN A 245 25.01 -15.40 -1.30
C GLN A 245 23.78 -16.02 -0.62
N GLU A 246 23.58 -15.80 0.68
CA GLU A 246 22.40 -16.31 1.40
C GLU A 246 21.08 -15.72 0.86
N ALA A 247 21.03 -14.40 0.67
CA ALA A 247 19.84 -13.73 0.14
C ALA A 247 19.52 -14.21 -1.29
N LEU A 248 20.56 -14.42 -2.09
CA LEU A 248 20.48 -14.94 -3.45
C LEU A 248 19.92 -16.38 -3.48
N LEU A 249 20.40 -17.27 -2.60
CA LEU A 249 19.86 -18.63 -2.50
C LEU A 249 18.38 -18.64 -2.05
N LYS A 250 18.00 -17.80 -1.08
CA LYS A 250 16.59 -17.66 -0.67
C LYS A 250 15.72 -17.11 -1.81
N MET A 251 16.26 -16.19 -2.60
CA MET A 251 15.57 -15.65 -3.78
C MET A 251 15.32 -16.71 -4.84
N LEU A 252 16.30 -17.57 -5.15
CA LEU A 252 16.10 -18.71 -6.07
C LEU A 252 15.02 -19.66 -5.55
N LYS A 253 15.09 -20.02 -4.27
CA LYS A 253 14.06 -20.85 -3.62
C LYS A 253 12.68 -20.20 -3.68
N SER A 254 12.57 -18.90 -3.45
CA SER A 254 11.30 -18.17 -3.56
C SER A 254 10.79 -18.18 -5.01
N SER A 255 11.68 -18.02 -5.99
CA SER A 255 11.30 -18.07 -7.42
C SER A 255 10.81 -19.43 -7.90
N SER A 256 11.20 -20.53 -7.24
CA SER A 256 10.73 -21.87 -7.61
C SER A 256 9.25 -22.09 -7.27
N VAL A 257 8.67 -21.27 -6.39
CA VAL A 257 7.24 -21.31 -6.02
C VAL A 257 6.35 -20.68 -7.08
N ILE A 258 6.91 -19.83 -7.96
CA ILE A 258 6.20 -19.22 -9.09
C ILE A 258 5.68 -20.33 -10.02
N LYS A 259 4.38 -20.36 -10.27
CA LYS A 259 3.73 -21.43 -11.06
C LYS A 259 3.76 -21.15 -12.54
N SER A 260 3.58 -19.89 -12.94
CA SER A 260 3.69 -19.45 -14.32
C SER A 260 5.13 -19.63 -14.82
N ASP A 261 5.32 -20.59 -15.71
CA ASP A 261 6.59 -20.83 -16.41
C ASP A 261 7.10 -19.57 -17.11
N TYR A 262 6.20 -18.74 -17.64
CA TYR A 262 6.55 -17.47 -18.28
C TYR A 262 7.14 -16.46 -17.28
N GLU A 263 6.50 -16.28 -16.11
CA GLU A 263 7.00 -15.36 -15.09
C GLU A 263 8.31 -15.90 -14.49
N LYS A 264 8.39 -17.21 -14.22
CA LYS A 264 9.61 -17.86 -13.73
C LYS A 264 10.76 -17.70 -14.72
N ALA A 265 10.56 -18.02 -16.00
CA ALA A 265 11.58 -17.84 -17.05
C ALA A 265 12.00 -16.38 -17.20
N THR A 266 11.06 -15.43 -17.12
CA THR A 266 11.36 -14.00 -17.18
C THR A 266 12.29 -13.58 -16.03
N PHE A 267 12.02 -14.05 -14.80
CA PHE A 267 12.90 -13.80 -13.66
C PHE A 267 14.29 -14.41 -13.84
N LEU A 268 14.36 -15.70 -14.23
CA LEU A 268 15.64 -16.40 -14.39
C LEU A 268 16.51 -15.78 -15.51
N ILE A 269 15.91 -15.28 -16.59
CA ILE A 269 16.62 -14.55 -17.65
C ILE A 269 17.19 -13.22 -17.13
N GLU A 270 16.41 -12.46 -16.36
CA GLU A 270 16.87 -11.21 -15.74
C GLU A 270 18.06 -11.47 -14.82
N ALA A 271 18.03 -12.58 -14.09
CA ALA A 271 18.98 -12.88 -13.04
C ALA A 271 20.14 -13.80 -13.46
N ALA A 272 20.13 -14.30 -14.70
CA ALA A 272 21.05 -15.29 -15.24
C ALA A 272 22.53 -14.94 -15.00
N GLN A 273 22.92 -13.68 -15.25
CA GLN A 273 24.33 -13.26 -15.12
C GLN A 273 24.82 -13.39 -13.68
N LEU A 274 23.97 -13.03 -12.71
CA LEU A 274 24.33 -13.04 -11.30
C LEU A 274 24.35 -14.46 -10.74
N PHE A 275 23.37 -15.29 -11.11
CA PHE A 275 23.21 -16.61 -10.53
C PHE A 275 24.02 -17.70 -11.24
N ALA A 276 24.00 -17.74 -12.57
CA ALA A 276 24.71 -18.78 -13.30
C ALA A 276 26.20 -18.45 -13.50
N GLY A 277 26.58 -17.17 -13.41
CA GLY A 277 27.99 -16.74 -13.41
C GLY A 277 28.74 -17.13 -12.14
N GLU A 278 28.03 -17.27 -11.01
CA GLU A 278 28.62 -17.60 -9.72
C GLU A 278 28.58 -19.12 -9.47
N THR A 279 29.74 -19.75 -9.33
CA THR A 279 29.88 -21.22 -9.21
C THR A 279 29.01 -21.81 -8.10
N ARG A 280 28.85 -21.09 -6.98
CA ARG A 280 28.08 -21.57 -5.82
C ARG A 280 26.57 -21.44 -5.97
N LEU A 281 26.09 -20.59 -6.88
CA LEU A 281 24.66 -20.34 -7.11
C LEU A 281 24.15 -21.12 -8.33
N ARG A 282 25.04 -21.44 -9.26
CA ARG A 282 24.72 -22.14 -10.51
C ARG A 282 23.91 -23.44 -10.32
N PRO A 283 24.22 -24.36 -9.38
CA PRO A 283 23.43 -25.58 -9.21
C PRO A 283 21.98 -25.29 -8.82
N ALA A 284 21.77 -24.42 -7.83
CA ALA A 284 20.44 -24.02 -7.40
C ALA A 284 19.67 -23.29 -8.51
N PHE A 285 20.36 -22.47 -9.32
CA PHE A 285 19.75 -21.83 -10.47
C PHE A 285 19.27 -22.85 -11.51
N LEU A 286 20.10 -23.85 -11.85
CA LEU A 286 19.74 -24.88 -12.82
C LEU A 286 18.59 -25.77 -12.32
N GLU A 287 18.56 -26.10 -11.02
CA GLU A 287 17.45 -26.81 -10.40
C GLU A 287 16.12 -26.07 -10.60
N VAL A 288 16.10 -24.73 -10.46
CA VAL A 288 14.88 -23.95 -10.73
C VAL A 288 14.53 -23.95 -12.22
N VAL A 289 15.51 -23.91 -13.13
CA VAL A 289 15.28 -24.02 -14.58
C VAL A 289 14.61 -25.35 -14.94
N GLU A 290 15.00 -26.44 -14.28
CA GLU A 290 14.42 -27.77 -14.49
C GLU A 290 12.94 -27.85 -14.08
N THR A 291 12.49 -26.98 -13.17
CA THR A 291 11.06 -26.89 -12.80
C THR A 291 10.18 -26.17 -13.82
N ILE A 292 10.75 -25.70 -14.95
CA ILE A 292 9.97 -25.08 -16.03
C ILE A 292 9.42 -26.17 -16.95
N ASN A 293 8.10 -26.34 -16.93
CA ASN A 293 7.41 -27.39 -17.69
C ASN A 293 7.31 -27.05 -19.18
N SER A 294 7.04 -25.78 -19.51
CA SER A 294 7.00 -25.30 -20.88
C SER A 294 8.37 -25.37 -21.55
N ASP A 295 8.51 -26.25 -22.55
CA ASP A 295 9.73 -26.37 -23.36
C ASP A 295 10.14 -25.04 -24.01
N HIS A 296 9.15 -24.24 -24.41
CA HIS A 296 9.40 -22.91 -24.97
C HIS A 296 10.07 -22.00 -23.94
N GLU A 297 9.51 -21.91 -22.74
CA GLU A 297 10.04 -21.05 -21.67
C GLU A 297 11.38 -21.55 -21.14
N ARG A 298 11.54 -22.86 -20.98
CA ARG A 298 12.81 -23.49 -20.60
C ARG A 298 13.89 -23.21 -21.66
N GLY A 299 13.55 -23.38 -22.93
CA GLY A 299 14.41 -23.07 -24.06
C GLY A 299 14.83 -21.60 -24.12
N ARG A 300 13.92 -20.67 -23.78
CA ARG A 300 14.24 -19.23 -23.68
C ARG A 300 15.32 -18.96 -22.62
N VAL A 301 15.24 -19.60 -21.45
CA VAL A 301 16.25 -19.44 -20.39
C VAL A 301 17.60 -20.01 -20.82
N LEU A 302 17.64 -21.26 -21.29
CA LEU A 302 18.87 -21.92 -21.71
C LEU A 302 19.56 -21.18 -22.88
N SER A 303 18.77 -20.71 -23.85
CA SER A 303 19.28 -19.89 -24.96
C SER A 303 19.89 -18.59 -24.47
N ASN A 304 19.35 -17.97 -23.42
CA ASN A 304 19.94 -16.76 -22.82
C ASN A 304 21.32 -17.05 -22.19
N LEU A 305 21.45 -18.18 -21.49
CA LEU A 305 22.71 -18.59 -20.87
C LEU A 305 23.81 -18.84 -21.91
N ALA A 306 23.47 -19.56 -22.99
CA ALA A 306 24.39 -19.83 -24.10
C ALA A 306 24.84 -18.54 -24.79
N LYS A 307 23.91 -17.62 -25.10
CA LYS A 307 24.23 -16.32 -25.73
C LYS A 307 25.16 -15.45 -24.89
N LYS A 308 25.14 -15.60 -23.57
CA LYS A 308 25.98 -14.84 -22.63
C LYS A 308 27.27 -15.58 -22.25
N ASN A 309 27.56 -16.75 -22.83
CA ASN A 309 28.68 -17.61 -22.47
C ASN A 309 28.77 -17.93 -20.96
N ILE A 310 27.63 -18.01 -20.27
CA ILE A 310 27.61 -18.22 -18.81
C ILE A 310 27.88 -19.70 -18.44
N LEU A 311 27.68 -20.61 -19.38
CA LEU A 311 27.85 -22.07 -19.18
C LEU A 311 29.21 -22.60 -19.66
N ASN A 312 30.11 -21.74 -20.15
CA ASN A 312 31.46 -22.10 -20.56
C ASN A 312 32.47 -21.93 -19.43
#